data_AF-A0A518VCF3-F1
#
_entry.id   AF-A0A518VCF3-F1
#
_cell.length_a   1.000
_cell.length_b   1.000
_cell.length_c   1.000
_cell.angle_alpha   90.00
_cell.angle_beta   90.00
_cell.angle_gamma   90.00
#
_symmetry.space_group_name_H-M   'P 1'
#
loop_
_entity.id
_entity.type
_entity.pdbx_description
1 polymer ?
#
loop_
_entity_poly.entity_id
_entity_poly.type
_entity_poly.pdbx_seq_one_letter_code
_entity_poly.pdbx_strand_id
1 'polypeptide(L)'
;MSSSSIYLLDQSFNGVVDEEYKNSWLFSPIIWDVLLEKYMYDEIQTPYGYKKGIIGFGGDQLQRQLNEIINNCDSVSDRICWELSMQQIFFSKDKEIVAQGIKDFLVNNNKFHLTDEGVSYLALEHIAERFNQIADDIFNNDEKEYPYFVFKNTSVDDGVEYWFEQYDEETDEYKDKSLRDWDTVITEFVKIDDGKISFINNIDYFK
;
A
#
# COMPACT_ATOMS: atom_id res chain seq x y z
N MET A 1 14.70 9.74 -9.99
CA MET A 1 14.23 9.56 -8.61
C MET A 1 12.86 8.92 -8.70
N SER A 2 12.59 7.89 -7.90
CA SER A 2 11.32 7.17 -7.93
C SER A 2 10.21 7.98 -7.26
N SER A 3 8.97 7.83 -7.72
CA SER A 3 7.75 8.36 -7.11
C SER A 3 6.83 7.23 -6.67
N SER A 4 5.88 7.51 -5.78
CA SER A 4 4.70 6.66 -5.51
C SER A 4 3.45 7.41 -5.98
N SER A 5 2.31 6.75 -6.15
CA SER A 5 1.10 7.43 -6.64
C SER A 5 -0.18 6.79 -6.11
N ILE A 6 -1.29 7.54 -6.19
CA ILE A 6 -2.64 6.99 -6.05
C ILE A 6 -3.22 6.80 -7.45
N TYR A 7 -3.72 5.60 -7.71
CA TYR A 7 -4.57 5.33 -8.85
C TYR A 7 -6.03 5.33 -8.40
N LEU A 8 -6.87 6.03 -9.15
CA LEU A 8 -8.32 6.01 -9.02
C LEU A 8 -8.92 5.15 -10.12
N LEU A 9 -9.92 4.35 -9.77
CA LEU A 9 -10.59 3.46 -10.72
C LEU A 9 -12.05 3.86 -10.88
N ASP A 10 -12.47 4.00 -12.15
CA ASP A 10 -13.85 4.30 -12.50
C ASP A 10 -14.78 3.07 -12.35
N GLN A 11 -16.06 3.23 -12.67
CA GLN A 11 -17.04 2.13 -12.65
C GLN A 11 -16.78 1.02 -13.68
N SER A 12 -15.97 1.31 -14.70
CA SER A 12 -15.53 0.36 -15.72
C SER A 12 -14.18 -0.28 -15.37
N PHE A 13 -13.63 0.02 -14.18
CA PHE A 13 -12.34 -0.46 -13.68
C PHE A 13 -11.15 -0.07 -14.56
N ASN A 14 -11.25 1.07 -15.25
CA ASN A 14 -10.09 1.73 -15.84
C ASN A 14 -9.40 2.57 -14.76
N GLY A 15 -8.07 2.55 -14.72
CA GLY A 15 -7.27 3.28 -13.76
C GLY A 15 -6.73 4.58 -14.33
N VAL A 16 -6.70 5.63 -13.51
CA VAL A 16 -6.01 6.89 -13.80
C VAL A 16 -5.14 7.30 -12.61
N VAL A 17 -3.99 7.90 -12.87
CA VAL A 17 -3.16 8.50 -11.82
C VAL A 17 -3.82 9.79 -11.37
N ASP A 18 -4.10 9.90 -10.08
CA ASP A 18 -4.65 11.11 -9.47
C ASP A 18 -3.55 12.04 -8.94
N GLU A 19 -2.65 11.49 -8.10
CA GLU A 19 -1.56 12.24 -7.49
C GLU A 19 -0.25 11.44 -7.52
N GLU A 20 0.86 12.16 -7.74
CA GLU A 20 2.21 11.62 -7.75
C GLU A 20 3.07 12.21 -6.64
N TYR A 21 3.54 11.34 -5.76
CA TYR A 21 4.38 11.67 -4.64
C TYR A 21 5.84 11.40 -4.94
N LYS A 22 6.64 12.48 -5.00
CA LYS A 22 8.10 12.33 -5.14
C LYS A 22 8.69 11.58 -3.96
N ASN A 23 9.68 10.73 -4.27
CA ASN A 23 10.40 9.87 -3.35
C ASN A 23 9.51 8.78 -2.73
N SER A 24 9.44 7.63 -3.40
CA SER A 24 8.69 6.46 -2.93
C SER A 24 9.15 5.89 -1.59
N TRP A 25 10.33 6.27 -1.08
CA TRP A 25 10.84 5.79 0.19
C TRP A 25 10.13 6.37 1.42
N LEU A 26 9.25 7.36 1.24
CA LEU A 26 8.65 8.11 2.35
C LEU A 26 7.33 7.54 2.87
N PHE A 27 6.81 6.44 2.29
CA PHE A 27 5.55 5.83 2.72
C PHE A 27 5.69 4.32 2.93
N SER A 28 5.58 3.51 1.87
CA SER A 28 5.52 2.05 1.99
C SER A 28 6.76 1.43 2.65
N PRO A 29 8.00 1.81 2.32
CA PRO A 29 9.18 1.29 3.05
C PRO A 29 9.18 1.63 4.54
N ILE A 30 8.70 2.82 4.92
CA ILE A 30 8.56 3.20 6.34
C ILE A 30 7.54 2.31 7.05
N ILE A 31 6.40 2.02 6.40
CA ILE A 31 5.38 1.09 6.93
C ILE A 31 6.01 -0.28 7.16
N TRP A 32 6.76 -0.80 6.19
CA TRP A 32 7.40 -2.11 6.26
C TRP A 32 8.39 -2.19 7.42
N ASP A 33 9.27 -1.22 7.57
CA ASP A 33 10.29 -1.21 8.62
C ASP A 33 9.66 -1.08 10.02
N VAL A 34 8.64 -0.23 10.16
CA VAL A 34 7.87 -0.08 11.40
C VAL A 34 7.20 -1.39 11.80
N LEU A 35 6.51 -2.05 10.86
CA LEU A 35 5.76 -3.27 11.13
C LEU A 35 6.69 -4.48 11.37
N LEU A 36 7.79 -4.59 10.63
CA LEU A 36 8.82 -5.58 10.90
C LEU A 36 9.39 -5.41 12.31
N GLU A 37 9.73 -4.19 12.71
CA GLU A 37 10.28 -3.95 14.04
C GLU A 37 9.24 -4.19 15.16
N LYS A 38 7.97 -3.89 14.90
CA LYS A 38 6.87 -4.10 15.85
C LYS A 38 6.57 -5.58 16.09
N TYR A 39 6.53 -6.39 15.04
CA TYR A 39 6.02 -7.76 15.09
C TYR A 39 7.09 -8.85 14.98
N MET A 40 8.25 -8.53 14.43
CA MET A 40 9.31 -9.49 14.08
C MET A 40 10.69 -8.98 14.53
N TYR A 41 10.76 -8.30 15.68
CA TYR A 41 11.95 -7.63 16.16
C TYR A 41 13.18 -8.55 16.18
N ASP A 42 13.06 -9.76 16.71
CA ASP A 42 14.17 -10.69 16.87
C ASP A 42 14.60 -11.30 15.52
N GLU A 43 13.65 -11.57 14.62
CA GLU A 43 13.87 -12.22 13.32
C GLU A 43 14.65 -11.34 12.34
N ILE A 44 14.48 -10.02 12.46
CA ILE A 44 15.14 -9.04 11.60
C ILE A 44 16.53 -8.64 12.09
N GLN A 45 16.93 -9.00 13.31
CA GLN A 45 18.28 -8.70 13.79
C GLN A 45 19.33 -9.48 13.00
N THR A 46 20.46 -8.83 12.71
CA THR A 46 21.64 -9.52 12.17
C THR A 46 22.81 -9.40 13.13
N PRO A 47 23.74 -10.37 13.13
CA PRO A 47 24.94 -10.30 13.98
C PRO A 47 25.89 -9.15 13.60
N TYR A 48 25.64 -8.46 12.48
CA TYR A 48 26.46 -7.36 11.97
C TYR A 48 25.89 -5.97 12.29
N GLY A 49 24.79 -5.89 13.02
CA GLY A 49 24.21 -4.63 13.50
C GLY A 49 23.28 -3.90 12.53
N TYR A 50 23.05 -4.44 11.32
CA TYR A 50 21.96 -3.98 10.44
C TYR A 50 20.70 -4.84 10.63
N LYS A 51 19.55 -4.30 10.25
CA LYS A 51 18.26 -5.02 10.26
C LYS A 51 17.98 -5.59 8.86
N LYS A 52 17.38 -6.78 8.79
CA LYS A 52 16.80 -7.29 7.54
C LYS A 52 15.54 -6.49 7.22
N GLY A 53 15.28 -6.28 5.94
CA GLY A 53 14.07 -5.61 5.45
C GLY A 53 13.34 -6.47 4.42
N ILE A 54 12.14 -6.03 4.06
CA ILE A 54 11.36 -6.63 2.96
C ILE A 54 12.08 -6.42 1.62
N ILE A 55 12.77 -5.28 1.47
CA ILE A 55 13.56 -4.98 0.28
C ILE A 55 14.96 -5.58 0.47
N GLY A 56 15.22 -6.75 -0.13
CA GLY A 56 16.54 -7.36 -0.13
C GLY A 56 16.53 -8.89 -0.07
N PHE A 57 17.68 -9.46 0.27
CA PHE A 57 17.87 -10.91 0.29
C PHE A 57 17.02 -11.57 1.40
N GLY A 58 16.14 -12.50 1.02
CA GLY A 58 15.21 -13.17 1.93
C GLY A 58 14.00 -12.32 2.33
N GLY A 59 13.79 -11.18 1.68
CA GLY A 59 12.67 -10.28 1.94
C GLY A 59 11.30 -10.90 1.65
N ASP A 60 11.21 -11.82 0.68
CA ASP A 60 9.98 -12.56 0.36
C ASP A 60 9.50 -13.45 1.51
N GLN A 61 10.43 -14.06 2.25
CA GLN A 61 10.11 -14.86 3.43
C GLN A 61 9.60 -13.96 4.56
N LEU A 62 10.28 -12.83 4.81
CA LEU A 62 9.85 -11.86 5.82
C LEU A 62 8.49 -11.27 5.49
N GLN A 63 8.25 -10.92 4.22
CA GLN A 63 6.97 -10.42 3.75
C GLN A 63 5.85 -11.44 4.01
N ARG A 64 6.04 -12.72 3.66
CA ARG A 64 5.03 -13.76 3.92
C ARG A 64 4.71 -13.92 5.41
N GLN A 65 5.75 -13.98 6.24
CA GLN A 65 5.58 -14.11 7.70
C GLN A 65 4.87 -12.89 8.29
N LEU A 66 5.29 -11.68 7.90
CA LEU A 66 4.64 -10.46 8.38
C LEU A 66 3.19 -10.38 7.88
N ASN A 67 2.93 -10.75 6.63
CA ASN A 67 1.57 -10.78 6.08
C ASN A 67 0.63 -11.68 6.89
N GLU A 68 1.11 -12.87 7.31
CA GLU A 68 0.34 -13.77 8.18
C GLU A 68 0.08 -13.15 9.56
N ILE A 69 1.07 -12.48 10.15
CA ILE A 69 0.92 -11.84 11.46
C ILE A 69 -0.07 -10.68 11.39
N ILE A 70 0.09 -9.77 10.42
CA ILE A 70 -0.75 -8.59 10.27
C ILE A 70 -2.20 -8.97 9.97
N ASN A 71 -2.42 -9.96 9.11
CA ASN A 71 -3.79 -10.42 8.80
C ASN A 71 -4.54 -11.02 9.99
N ASN A 72 -3.82 -11.42 11.04
CA ASN A 72 -4.38 -11.95 12.29
C ASN A 72 -4.28 -10.96 13.46
N CYS A 73 -3.84 -9.72 13.23
CA CYS A 73 -3.75 -8.72 14.29
C CYS A 73 -5.04 -7.91 14.43
N ASP A 74 -5.28 -7.38 15.64
CA ASP A 74 -6.47 -6.57 15.94
C ASP A 74 -6.28 -5.08 15.58
N SER A 75 -5.08 -4.68 15.14
CA SER A 75 -4.78 -3.28 14.85
C SER A 75 -5.23 -2.89 13.45
N VAL A 76 -6.39 -2.23 13.37
CA VAL A 76 -6.95 -1.73 12.11
C VAL A 76 -5.98 -0.79 11.37
N SER A 77 -5.29 0.11 12.09
CA SER A 77 -4.31 1.03 11.49
C SER A 77 -3.12 0.29 10.86
N ASP A 78 -2.61 -0.75 11.52
CA ASP A 78 -1.51 -1.56 10.97
C ASP A 78 -1.95 -2.33 9.73
N ARG A 79 -3.15 -2.92 9.78
CA ARG A 79 -3.72 -3.64 8.64
C ARG A 79 -3.94 -2.71 7.45
N ILE A 80 -4.55 -1.54 7.65
CA ILE A 80 -4.77 -0.57 6.58
C ILE A 80 -3.46 -0.17 5.90
N CYS A 81 -2.46 0.25 6.68
CA CYS A 81 -1.16 0.64 6.12
C CYS A 81 -0.45 -0.52 5.43
N TRP A 82 -0.53 -1.73 6.00
CA TRP A 82 0.02 -2.92 5.38
C TRP A 82 -0.64 -3.21 4.02
N GLU A 83 -1.96 -3.29 3.95
CA GLU A 83 -2.68 -3.60 2.71
C GLU A 83 -2.51 -2.51 1.64
N LEU A 84 -2.46 -1.23 2.03
CA LEU A 84 -2.08 -0.14 1.13
C LEU A 84 -0.69 -0.38 0.54
N SER A 85 0.28 -0.73 1.40
CA SER A 85 1.66 -0.97 0.99
C SER A 85 1.83 -2.28 0.21
N MET A 86 0.87 -3.20 0.27
CA MET A 86 0.82 -4.42 -0.55
C MET A 86 0.08 -4.19 -1.89
N GLN A 87 -0.31 -2.94 -2.18
CA GLN A 87 -1.02 -2.54 -3.40
C GLN A 87 -2.35 -3.28 -3.57
N GLN A 88 -3.14 -3.41 -2.50
CA GLN A 88 -4.50 -3.92 -2.62
C GLN A 88 -5.48 -2.82 -3.04
N ILE A 89 -6.59 -3.20 -3.67
CA ILE A 89 -7.63 -2.24 -4.09
C ILE A 89 -8.58 -1.96 -2.94
N PHE A 90 -8.78 -0.70 -2.61
CA PHE A 90 -9.74 -0.25 -1.60
C PHE A 90 -10.99 0.32 -2.26
N PHE A 91 -12.14 0.17 -1.60
CA PHE A 91 -13.37 0.84 -2.01
C PHE A 91 -13.36 2.28 -1.49
N SER A 92 -13.69 3.24 -2.35
CA SER A 92 -13.76 4.66 -1.98
C SER A 92 -14.83 4.97 -0.94
N LYS A 93 -15.86 4.13 -0.80
CA LYS A 93 -16.84 4.22 0.31
C LYS A 93 -16.20 4.09 1.70
N ASP A 94 -15.04 3.42 1.78
CA ASP A 94 -14.30 3.16 3.02
C ASP A 94 -13.17 4.18 3.25
N LYS A 95 -13.07 5.23 2.41
CA LYS A 95 -11.98 6.21 2.44
C LYS A 95 -11.79 6.91 3.79
N GLU A 96 -12.86 7.13 4.54
CA GLU A 96 -12.77 7.74 5.87
C GLU A 96 -12.02 6.84 6.85
N ILE A 97 -12.32 5.53 6.82
CA ILE A 97 -11.65 4.52 7.65
C ILE A 97 -10.19 4.40 7.22
N VAL A 98 -9.92 4.36 5.92
CA VAL A 98 -8.56 4.25 5.38
C VAL A 98 -7.71 5.46 5.76
N ALA A 99 -8.20 6.68 5.51
CA ALA A 99 -7.51 7.91 5.84
C ALA A 99 -7.23 8.03 7.35
N GLN A 100 -8.21 7.71 8.19
CA GLN A 100 -8.01 7.70 9.64
C GLN A 100 -7.02 6.61 10.06
N GLY A 101 -7.07 5.44 9.45
CA GLY A 101 -6.12 4.35 9.69
C GLY A 101 -4.67 4.75 9.44
N ILE A 102 -4.39 5.51 8.39
CA ILE A 102 -3.06 6.06 8.10
C ILE A 102 -2.62 7.05 9.19
N LYS A 103 -3.52 7.95 9.61
CA LYS A 103 -3.23 8.93 10.68
C LYS A 103 -3.01 8.25 12.03
N ASP A 104 -3.83 7.24 12.35
CA ASP A 104 -3.70 6.44 13.56
C ASP A 104 -2.40 5.62 13.55
N PHE A 105 -1.94 5.16 12.38
CA PHE A 105 -0.66 4.45 12.25
C PHE A 105 0.51 5.31 12.71
N LEU A 106 0.54 6.61 12.33
CA LEU A 106 1.57 7.56 12.79
C LEU A 106 1.62 7.65 14.32
N VAL A 107 0.45 7.71 14.96
CA VAL A 107 0.33 7.88 16.41
C VAL A 107 0.63 6.58 17.15
N ASN A 108 0.03 5.48 16.72
CA ASN A 108 0.07 4.19 17.43
C ASN A 108 1.44 3.50 17.34
N ASN A 109 2.24 3.84 16.32
CA ASN A 109 3.52 3.19 16.05
C ASN A 109 4.76 4.08 16.28
N ASN A 110 4.60 5.25 16.90
CA ASN A 110 5.67 6.23 17.13
C ASN A 110 6.84 5.78 18.05
N LYS A 111 6.81 4.56 18.54
CA LYS A 111 7.86 3.95 19.39
C LYS A 111 8.72 2.93 18.64
N PHE A 112 8.39 2.65 17.39
CA PHE A 112 9.11 1.73 16.52
C PHE A 112 9.86 2.49 15.43
N HIS A 113 10.84 1.82 14.82
CA HIS A 113 11.70 2.36 13.78
C HIS A 113 12.25 3.75 14.18
N LEU A 114 13.17 3.71 15.14
CA LEU A 114 13.79 4.91 15.71
C LEU A 114 15.12 5.21 15.01
N THR A 115 15.43 6.49 14.89
CA THR A 115 16.79 6.97 14.57
C THR A 115 17.75 6.63 15.70
N ASP A 116 19.05 6.80 15.45
CA ASP A 116 20.10 6.65 16.48
C ASP A 116 19.91 7.62 17.67
N GLU A 117 19.20 8.73 17.46
CA GLU A 117 18.85 9.72 18.48
C GLU A 117 17.58 9.35 19.26
N GLY A 118 16.95 8.21 18.94
CA GLY A 118 15.73 7.72 19.58
C GLY A 118 14.44 8.40 19.11
N VAL A 119 14.49 9.14 18.00
CA VAL A 119 13.31 9.78 17.40
C VAL A 119 12.68 8.82 16.41
N SER A 120 11.36 8.61 16.47
CA SER A 120 10.70 7.77 15.47
C SER A 120 10.71 8.42 14.10
N TYR A 121 10.96 7.61 13.07
CA TYR A 121 10.84 8.07 11.68
C TYR A 121 9.44 8.60 11.37
N LEU A 122 8.38 8.07 12.00
CA LEU A 122 7.01 8.56 11.85
C LEU A 122 6.81 9.97 12.44
N ALA A 123 7.71 10.45 13.29
CA ALA A 123 7.69 11.81 13.84
C ALA A 123 8.58 12.79 13.06
N LEU A 124 9.34 12.33 12.06
CA LEU A 124 10.09 13.23 11.19
C LEU A 124 9.12 13.99 10.30
N GLU A 125 9.25 15.32 10.27
CA GLU A 125 8.31 16.24 9.60
C GLU A 125 7.96 15.78 8.18
N HIS A 126 8.96 15.57 7.33
CA HIS A 126 8.76 15.15 5.93
C HIS A 126 8.09 13.78 5.76
N ILE A 127 8.19 12.87 6.73
CA ILE A 127 7.51 11.56 6.71
C ILE A 127 6.07 11.74 7.20
N ALA A 128 5.88 12.43 8.33
CA ALA A 128 4.55 12.72 8.86
C ALA A 128 3.70 13.51 7.85
N GLU A 129 4.28 14.51 7.19
CA GLU A 129 3.63 15.26 6.12
C GLU A 129 3.23 14.37 4.95
N ARG A 130 4.10 13.44 4.52
CA ARG A 130 3.78 12.50 3.44
C ARG A 130 2.59 11.60 3.79
N PHE A 131 2.57 11.04 5.00
CA PHE A 131 1.47 10.20 5.46
C PHE A 131 0.16 10.98 5.56
N ASN A 132 0.20 12.20 6.11
CA ASN A 132 -1.00 13.04 6.20
C ASN A 132 -1.49 13.47 4.82
N GLN A 133 -0.59 13.82 3.89
CA GLN A 133 -0.94 14.17 2.53
C GLN A 133 -1.68 13.00 1.84
N ILE A 134 -1.11 11.79 1.87
CA ILE A 134 -1.75 10.60 1.27
C ILE A 134 -3.12 10.33 1.92
N ALA A 135 -3.22 10.47 3.24
CA ALA A 135 -4.49 10.28 3.95
C ALA A 135 -5.54 11.32 3.53
N ASP A 136 -5.16 12.58 3.39
CA ASP A 136 -6.05 13.66 2.98
C ASP A 136 -6.49 13.50 1.51
N ASP A 137 -5.57 13.10 0.62
CA ASP A 137 -5.88 12.86 -0.79
C ASP A 137 -6.89 11.71 -0.93
N ILE A 138 -6.65 10.56 -0.26
CA ILE A 138 -7.61 9.44 -0.22
C ILE A 138 -8.98 9.87 0.32
N PHE A 139 -9.00 10.66 1.41
CA PHE A 139 -10.25 11.14 1.99
C PHE A 139 -11.05 12.02 1.01
N ASN A 140 -10.36 12.79 0.18
CA ASN A 140 -10.96 13.73 -0.75
C ASN A 140 -11.43 13.11 -2.08
N ASN A 141 -11.10 11.84 -2.36
CA ASN A 141 -11.55 11.12 -3.56
C ASN A 141 -13.07 11.23 -3.78
N ASP A 142 -13.49 11.51 -5.02
CA ASP A 142 -14.91 11.47 -5.39
C ASP A 142 -15.37 10.01 -5.57
N GLU A 143 -16.00 9.45 -4.54
CA GLU A 143 -16.51 8.07 -4.53
C GLU A 143 -17.48 7.77 -5.69
N LYS A 144 -18.20 8.76 -6.21
CA LYS A 144 -19.18 8.54 -7.28
C LYS A 144 -18.51 8.38 -8.62
N GLU A 145 -17.48 9.17 -8.87
CA GLU A 145 -16.68 9.12 -10.10
C GLU A 145 -15.70 7.94 -10.05
N TYR A 146 -15.02 7.79 -8.91
CA TYR A 146 -13.99 6.79 -8.67
C TYR A 146 -14.35 5.90 -7.47
N PRO A 147 -15.12 4.83 -7.69
CA PRO A 147 -15.55 3.92 -6.62
C PRO A 147 -14.40 3.12 -5.97
N TYR A 148 -13.20 3.10 -6.55
CA TYR A 148 -12.06 2.39 -5.98
C TYR A 148 -10.76 3.19 -6.14
N PHE A 149 -9.77 2.81 -5.33
CA PHE A 149 -8.42 3.34 -5.44
C PHE A 149 -7.38 2.29 -5.04
N VAL A 150 -6.14 2.49 -5.48
CA VAL A 150 -4.98 1.70 -5.06
C VAL A 150 -3.77 2.61 -4.91
N PHE A 151 -2.94 2.34 -3.91
CA PHE A 151 -1.67 3.02 -3.75
C PHE A 151 -0.57 2.25 -4.47
N LYS A 152 0.11 2.91 -5.42
CA LYS A 152 1.28 2.37 -6.08
C LYS A 152 2.54 2.78 -5.32
N ASN A 153 3.34 1.79 -4.93
CA ASN A 153 4.49 2.01 -4.07
C ASN A 153 5.65 2.73 -4.76
N THR A 154 5.92 2.46 -6.04
CA THR A 154 7.11 3.00 -6.71
C THR A 154 6.97 3.07 -8.22
N SER A 155 7.50 4.10 -8.86
CA SER A 155 7.52 4.30 -10.31
C SER A 155 8.57 3.44 -11.04
N VAL A 156 9.26 2.55 -10.32
CA VAL A 156 10.40 1.77 -10.85
C VAL A 156 9.98 0.34 -11.21
N ASP A 157 8.83 -0.11 -10.71
CA ASP A 157 8.15 -1.30 -11.20
C ASP A 157 6.92 -0.90 -12.00
N ASP A 158 6.45 -1.78 -12.87
CA ASP A 158 5.22 -1.60 -13.67
C ASP A 158 4.04 -2.32 -12.99
N GLY A 159 4.07 -2.43 -11.66
CA GLY A 159 3.20 -3.34 -10.93
C GLY A 159 1.71 -3.03 -11.07
N VAL A 160 1.34 -1.75 -10.90
CA VAL A 160 -0.06 -1.28 -10.94
C VAL A 160 -0.45 -0.79 -12.34
N GLU A 161 0.48 -0.17 -13.07
CA GLU A 161 0.29 0.27 -14.47
C GLU A 161 -0.16 -0.89 -15.35
N TYR A 162 0.50 -2.04 -15.20
CA TYR A 162 0.19 -3.24 -15.96
C TYR A 162 -1.25 -3.72 -15.79
N TRP A 163 -1.95 -3.31 -14.73
CA TRP A 163 -3.36 -3.67 -14.57
C TRP A 163 -4.26 -2.93 -15.56
N PHE A 164 -3.84 -1.72 -15.98
CA PHE A 164 -4.62 -0.79 -16.77
C PHE A 164 -4.09 -0.55 -18.18
N GLU A 165 -2.92 -1.12 -18.50
CA GLU A 165 -2.29 -0.99 -19.82
C GLU A 165 -1.79 -2.36 -20.31
N GLN A 166 -1.91 -2.60 -21.62
CA GLN A 166 -1.36 -3.77 -22.28
C GLN A 166 -0.56 -3.35 -23.51
N TYR A 167 0.65 -3.87 -23.63
CA TYR A 167 1.47 -3.70 -24.83
C TYR A 167 0.88 -4.46 -26.02
N ASP A 168 0.70 -3.77 -27.14
CA ASP A 168 0.25 -4.33 -28.41
C ASP A 168 1.43 -4.41 -29.39
N GLU A 169 1.83 -5.66 -29.71
CA GLU A 169 2.95 -5.94 -30.60
C GLU A 169 2.69 -5.53 -32.07
N GLU A 170 1.43 -5.44 -32.51
CA GLU A 170 1.10 -5.06 -33.89
C GLU A 170 1.28 -3.56 -34.10
N THR A 171 0.93 -2.76 -33.09
CA THR A 171 1.03 -1.29 -33.14
C THR A 171 2.30 -0.73 -32.49
N ASP A 172 3.05 -1.55 -31.75
CA ASP A 172 4.21 -1.12 -30.93
C ASP A 172 3.82 -0.02 -29.91
N GLU A 173 2.62 -0.13 -29.34
CA GLU A 173 2.03 0.87 -28.44
C GLU A 173 1.33 0.20 -27.25
N TYR A 174 1.31 0.87 -26.09
CA TYR A 174 0.46 0.48 -24.97
C TYR A 174 -0.97 0.95 -25.21
N LYS A 175 -1.93 0.07 -24.92
CA LYS A 175 -3.36 0.34 -25.01
C LYS A 175 -4.01 0.17 -23.66
N ASP A 176 -5.00 1.01 -23.39
CA ASP A 176 -5.81 0.91 -22.18
C ASP A 176 -6.47 -0.47 -22.09
N LYS A 177 -6.50 -0.98 -20.87
CA LYS A 177 -7.12 -2.25 -20.50
C LYS A 177 -7.88 -2.07 -19.19
N SER A 178 -9.07 -2.65 -19.10
CA SER A 178 -9.77 -2.65 -17.82
C SER A 178 -9.20 -3.73 -16.90
N LEU A 179 -9.15 -3.47 -15.59
CA LEU A 179 -8.83 -4.50 -14.60
C LEU A 179 -9.75 -5.73 -14.74
N ARG A 180 -10.98 -5.53 -15.24
CA ARG A 180 -11.97 -6.58 -15.47
C ARG A 180 -11.59 -7.56 -16.58
N ASP A 181 -10.71 -7.15 -17.49
CA ASP A 181 -10.31 -7.95 -18.65
C ASP A 181 -9.22 -8.98 -18.32
N TRP A 182 -8.74 -9.02 -17.08
CA TRP A 182 -7.78 -10.02 -16.61
C TRP A 182 -8.46 -11.35 -16.25
N ASP A 183 -7.94 -12.43 -16.83
CA ASP A 183 -8.36 -13.82 -16.58
C ASP A 183 -7.50 -14.53 -15.51
N THR A 184 -6.56 -13.80 -14.91
CA THR A 184 -5.65 -14.28 -13.87
C THR A 184 -5.76 -13.43 -12.60
N VAL A 185 -5.35 -14.01 -11.47
CA VAL A 185 -5.32 -13.29 -10.19
C VAL A 185 -4.12 -12.37 -10.19
N ILE A 186 -4.38 -11.06 -10.19
CA ILE A 186 -3.33 -10.03 -10.20
C ILE A 186 -3.40 -9.10 -8.98
N THR A 187 -4.57 -9.02 -8.33
CA THR A 187 -4.80 -8.18 -7.15
C THR A 187 -6.05 -8.62 -6.39
N GLU A 188 -6.24 -8.11 -5.17
CA GLU A 188 -7.42 -8.33 -4.35
C GLU A 188 -8.08 -7.01 -3.92
N PHE A 189 -9.39 -7.06 -3.72
CA PHE A 189 -10.18 -5.98 -3.15
C PHE A 189 -10.29 -6.16 -1.64
N VAL A 190 -9.96 -5.11 -0.91
CA VAL A 190 -10.05 -5.01 0.55
C VAL A 190 -11.48 -4.70 0.94
N LYS A 191 -12.16 -5.62 1.63
CA LYS A 191 -13.49 -5.40 2.20
C LYS A 191 -13.36 -5.05 3.68
N ILE A 192 -13.87 -3.89 4.07
CA ILE A 192 -13.89 -3.44 5.46
C ILE A 192 -15.32 -3.45 5.98
N ASP A 193 -15.64 -4.37 6.89
CA ASP A 193 -16.97 -4.51 7.49
C ASP A 193 -16.83 -4.54 9.02
N ASP A 194 -17.41 -3.56 9.73
CA ASP A 194 -17.36 -3.45 11.20
C ASP A 194 -15.94 -3.61 11.79
N GLY A 195 -14.94 -3.01 11.14
CA GLY A 195 -13.53 -3.07 11.55
C GLY A 195 -12.82 -4.39 11.22
N LYS A 196 -13.50 -5.35 10.58
CA LYS A 196 -12.90 -6.57 10.06
C LYS A 196 -12.54 -6.36 8.60
N ILE A 197 -11.29 -6.63 8.27
CA ILE A 197 -10.82 -6.59 6.89
C ILE A 197 -10.73 -8.02 6.33
N SER A 198 -11.29 -8.23 5.15
CA SER A 198 -11.25 -9.47 4.37
C SER A 198 -10.98 -9.17 2.88
N PHE A 199 -10.76 -10.20 2.06
CA PHE A 199 -10.32 -10.02 0.67
C PHE A 199 -11.20 -10.78 -0.33
N ILE A 200 -11.27 -10.27 -1.55
CA ILE A 200 -11.79 -10.97 -2.72
C ILE A 200 -10.86 -10.68 -3.90
N ASN A 201 -10.33 -11.71 -4.56
CA ASN A 201 -9.48 -11.51 -5.73
C ASN A 201 -10.26 -10.93 -6.92
N ASN A 202 -9.56 -10.31 -7.86
CA ASN A 202 -10.17 -9.67 -9.03
C ASN A 202 -11.05 -10.63 -9.85
N ILE A 203 -10.64 -11.89 -10.04
CA ILE A 203 -11.45 -12.85 -10.80
C ILE A 203 -12.79 -13.11 -10.09
N ASP A 204 -12.76 -13.42 -8.79
CA ASP A 204 -13.97 -13.72 -8.02
C ASP A 204 -14.87 -12.50 -7.83
N TYR A 205 -14.30 -11.29 -7.84
CA TYR A 205 -15.06 -10.06 -7.76
C TYR A 205 -15.89 -9.77 -9.02
N PHE A 206 -15.41 -10.18 -10.20
CA PHE A 206 -16.07 -9.93 -11.49
C PHE A 206 -16.97 -11.07 -11.99
N LYS A 207 -17.06 -12.18 -11.25
CA LYS A 207 -17.97 -13.30 -11.51
C LYS A 207 -19.42 -12.95 -11.18
#